data_AF-A0A517IDL9-F1
#
_entry.id   AF-A0A517IDL9-F1
#
_cell.length_a   1.000
_cell.length_b   1.000
_cell.length_c   1.000
_cell.angle_alpha   90.00
_cell.angle_beta   90.00
_cell.angle_gamma   90.00
#
_symmetry.space_group_name_H-M   'P 1'
#
loop_
_entity.id
_entity.type
_entity.pdbx_description
1 polymer ?
#
loop_
_entity_poly.entity_id
_entity_poly.type
_entity_poly.pdbx_seq_one_letter_code
_entity_poly.pdbx_strand_id
1 'polypeptide(L)'
;MRKLKKTLAVLVAATMLSSTPVWAKEGDTPKLPNHVKETYEEVLDSVPQLKEYEQTEITFKESKYFIHLQKDENKNYPNAWIEIDNDNGELINFTHTSNVEPSTTAPSDELAKEKAGEFLKGAWEDKFEKVKFYVVTKPTVTVEYEDEQGKNHEAKRNMKQVVFKNTRERLFYAIIVDSNGEIYSASDIMNIGLNESDVNPTVQQGVKKLLEVVPRLKEEKYEIERYDRTKSKDDPKWRLQRDEIRYQSPNRTTFTFDNIAGELTHFYIEEKREKVLNPITKEVAKVKAAQFIQQMMKDSEGYNFVGLARSSSHNGDDTTVGFAVPLVEDSQYVKHFQIYVDDHGNIVGAKATVEESTFDFEDYYHVLETEG
;
A
#
# COMPACT_ATOMS: atom_id res chain seq x y z
N MET A 1 41.26 -18.32 72.73
CA MET A 1 40.10 -18.20 71.81
C MET A 1 40.29 -17.05 70.80
N ARG A 2 41.12 -17.22 69.75
CA ARG A 2 41.37 -16.14 68.76
C ARG A 2 41.45 -16.60 67.29
N LYS A 3 41.11 -17.85 66.98
CA LYS A 3 41.26 -18.43 65.62
C LYS A 3 39.97 -18.94 64.96
N LEU A 4 38.79 -18.69 65.53
CA LEU A 4 37.50 -19.13 64.97
C LEU A 4 36.69 -18.02 64.27
N LYS A 5 37.16 -16.75 64.30
CA LYS A 5 36.43 -15.61 63.73
C LYS A 5 36.86 -15.19 62.32
N LYS A 6 37.93 -15.78 61.75
CA LYS A 6 38.43 -15.39 60.42
C LYS A 6 37.96 -16.30 59.28
N THR A 7 37.56 -17.54 59.57
CA THR A 7 37.14 -18.50 58.53
C THR A 7 35.68 -18.35 58.11
N LEU A 8 34.81 -17.81 58.99
CA LEU A 8 33.39 -17.62 58.66
C LEU A 8 33.15 -16.41 57.73
N ALA A 9 34.00 -15.40 57.79
CA ALA A 9 33.87 -14.20 56.95
C ALA A 9 34.26 -14.43 55.48
N VAL A 10 35.11 -15.42 55.20
CA VAL A 10 35.55 -15.75 53.83
C VAL A 10 34.50 -16.60 53.10
N LEU A 11 33.69 -17.40 53.81
CA LEU A 11 32.63 -18.19 53.17
C LEU A 11 31.39 -17.38 52.78
N VAL A 12 31.06 -16.30 53.50
CA VAL A 12 29.92 -15.42 53.16
C VAL A 12 30.24 -14.49 51.98
N ALA A 13 31.50 -14.07 51.84
CA ALA A 13 31.94 -13.26 50.70
C ALA A 13 31.96 -14.08 49.38
N ALA A 14 32.26 -15.38 49.44
CA ALA A 14 32.29 -16.25 48.26
C ALA A 14 30.89 -16.60 47.72
N THR A 15 29.85 -16.59 48.56
CA THR A 15 28.45 -16.81 48.10
C THR A 15 27.76 -15.55 47.61
N MET A 16 28.29 -14.35 47.91
CA MET A 16 27.76 -13.07 47.39
C MET A 16 28.41 -12.64 46.06
N LEU A 17 29.49 -13.30 45.63
CA LEU A 17 30.15 -13.04 44.34
C LEU A 17 29.72 -13.99 43.21
N SER A 18 28.88 -15.00 43.49
CA SER A 18 28.39 -15.96 42.47
C SER A 18 26.92 -15.77 42.11
N SER A 19 26.28 -14.70 42.58
CA SER A 19 24.94 -14.31 42.17
C SER A 19 24.99 -12.90 41.60
N THR A 20 25.59 -12.76 40.40
CA THR A 20 25.12 -11.70 39.52
C THR A 20 23.61 -11.92 39.37
N PRO A 21 22.75 -10.96 39.76
CA PRO A 21 21.33 -11.11 39.52
C PRO A 21 21.12 -11.38 38.02
N VAL A 22 20.16 -12.25 37.68
CA VAL A 22 19.78 -12.57 36.28
C VAL A 22 19.43 -11.31 35.47
N TRP A 23 19.19 -10.18 36.14
CA TRP A 23 18.96 -8.86 35.56
C TRP A 23 20.23 -8.14 35.06
N ALA A 24 21.43 -8.57 35.46
CA ALA A 24 22.71 -8.02 34.98
C ALA A 24 23.29 -8.84 33.82
N LYS A 25 22.43 -9.50 33.06
CA LYS A 25 22.75 -9.78 31.67
C LYS A 25 22.63 -8.42 30.99
N GLU A 26 23.74 -7.71 30.80
CA GLU A 26 23.84 -6.74 29.72
C GLU A 26 23.30 -7.49 28.50
N GLY A 27 22.05 -7.20 28.14
CA GLY A 27 21.47 -7.77 26.93
C GLY A 27 22.42 -7.39 25.82
N ASP A 28 22.78 -8.35 24.98
CA ASP A 28 23.51 -8.12 23.74
C ASP A 28 22.64 -7.18 22.87
N THR A 29 22.61 -5.89 23.19
CA THR A 29 22.00 -4.87 22.35
C THR A 29 22.80 -4.90 21.06
N PRO A 30 22.16 -5.18 19.92
CA PRO A 30 22.87 -5.28 18.65
C PRO A 30 23.67 -4.00 18.43
N LYS A 31 24.99 -4.13 18.34
CA LYS A 31 25.85 -2.99 18.03
C LYS A 31 25.52 -2.53 16.62
N LEU A 32 25.06 -1.29 16.48
CA LEU A 32 24.77 -0.72 15.17
C LEU A 32 26.06 -0.63 14.32
N PRO A 33 26.07 -1.14 13.08
CA PRO A 33 27.10 -0.86 12.10
C PRO A 33 27.24 0.65 11.88
N ASN A 34 28.41 1.12 11.44
CA ASN A 34 28.66 2.55 11.29
C ASN A 34 27.66 3.25 10.37
N HIS A 35 27.34 2.65 9.22
CA HIS A 35 26.41 3.23 8.25
C HIS A 35 24.97 3.28 8.78
N VAL A 36 24.52 2.26 9.53
CA VAL A 36 23.23 2.29 10.23
C VAL A 36 23.20 3.37 11.32
N LYS A 37 24.32 3.53 12.04
CA LYS A 37 24.47 4.53 13.09
C LYS A 37 24.44 5.95 12.53
N GLU A 38 25.10 6.20 11.40
CA GLU A 38 25.11 7.47 10.69
C GLU A 38 23.68 7.90 10.32
N THR A 39 22.91 7.02 9.67
CA THR A 39 21.51 7.30 9.34
C THR A 39 20.62 7.49 10.57
N TYR A 40 20.84 6.72 11.64
CA TYR A 40 20.15 6.96 12.91
C TYR A 40 20.43 8.37 13.46
N GLU A 41 21.69 8.81 13.47
CA GLU A 41 22.07 10.15 13.92
C GLU A 41 21.48 11.26 13.02
N GLU A 42 21.45 11.06 11.71
CA GLU A 42 20.81 11.97 10.74
C GLU A 42 19.30 12.13 10.99
N VAL A 43 18.61 11.05 11.36
CA VAL A 43 17.18 11.10 11.74
C VAL A 43 17.01 11.93 13.01
N LEU A 44 17.87 11.74 14.03
CA LEU A 44 17.82 12.54 15.27
C LEU A 44 18.11 14.03 15.01
N ASP A 45 18.99 14.34 14.08
CA ASP A 45 19.28 15.72 13.67
C ASP A 45 18.11 16.34 12.89
N SER A 46 17.43 15.54 12.07
CA SER A 46 16.27 15.96 11.27
C SER A 46 14.98 16.09 12.10
N VAL A 47 14.88 15.36 13.22
CA VAL A 47 13.76 15.44 14.18
C VAL A 47 14.31 15.66 15.59
N PRO A 48 14.72 16.91 15.93
CA PRO A 48 15.48 17.20 17.15
C PRO A 48 14.79 16.78 18.46
N GLN A 49 13.46 16.68 18.48
CA GLN A 49 12.68 16.23 19.62
C GLN A 49 13.10 14.83 20.11
N LEU A 50 13.56 13.97 19.19
CA LEU A 50 13.98 12.60 19.51
C LEU A 50 15.23 12.54 20.38
N LYS A 51 16.03 13.61 20.44
CA LYS A 51 17.22 13.68 21.29
C LYS A 51 16.88 13.71 22.79
N GLU A 52 15.63 14.01 23.14
CA GLU A 52 15.13 13.93 24.50
C GLU A 52 14.66 12.51 24.89
N TYR A 53 14.62 11.57 23.95
CA TYR A 53 14.03 10.25 24.17
C TYR A 53 15.13 9.26 24.49
N GLU A 54 14.83 8.31 25.36
CA GLU A 54 15.72 7.20 25.67
C GLU A 54 15.55 6.10 24.63
N GLN A 55 16.66 5.51 24.20
CA GLN A 55 16.65 4.34 23.32
C GLN A 55 16.36 3.10 24.15
N THR A 56 15.10 2.65 24.10
CA THR A 56 14.60 1.55 24.93
C THR A 56 14.81 0.19 24.29
N GLU A 57 14.86 0.12 22.95
CA GLU A 57 14.99 -1.17 22.24
C GLU A 57 15.77 -1.03 20.92
N ILE A 58 16.64 -2.00 20.65
CA ILE A 58 17.21 -2.27 19.32
C ILE A 58 16.99 -3.75 19.02
N THR A 59 16.32 -4.05 17.92
CA THR A 59 16.22 -5.42 17.39
C THR A 59 16.77 -5.51 15.97
N PHE A 60 17.33 -6.67 15.64
CA PHE A 60 17.80 -6.98 14.29
C PHE A 60 17.02 -8.19 13.75
N LYS A 61 16.27 -7.99 12.67
CA LYS A 61 15.45 -9.03 12.05
C LYS A 61 15.34 -8.78 10.55
N GLU A 62 15.33 -9.84 9.74
CA GLU A 62 15.09 -9.74 8.28
C GLU A 62 16.02 -8.74 7.58
N SER A 63 17.31 -8.71 7.96
CA SER A 63 18.32 -7.76 7.46
C SER A 63 17.99 -6.29 7.74
N LYS A 64 17.30 -6.01 8.84
CA LYS A 64 16.92 -4.64 9.24
C LYS A 64 17.13 -4.42 10.72
N TYR A 65 17.47 -3.18 11.06
CA TYR A 65 17.48 -2.68 12.42
C TYR A 65 16.18 -1.96 12.72
N PHE A 66 15.56 -2.31 13.83
CA PHE A 66 14.40 -1.61 14.40
C PHE A 66 14.84 -0.96 15.70
N ILE A 67 14.77 0.36 15.75
CA ILE A 67 15.19 1.17 16.90
C ILE A 67 13.95 1.86 17.45
N HIS A 68 13.67 1.63 18.72
CA HIS A 68 12.56 2.24 19.45
C HIS A 68 13.09 3.27 20.45
N LEU A 69 12.48 4.45 20.41
CA LEU A 69 12.77 5.58 21.29
C LEU A 69 11.52 5.91 22.09
N GLN A 70 11.65 6.10 23.40
CA GLN A 70 10.54 6.53 24.26
C GLN A 70 11.02 7.58 25.27
N LYS A 71 10.15 8.54 25.58
CA LYS A 71 10.43 9.55 26.61
C LYS A 71 10.15 9.07 28.04
N ASP A 72 9.25 8.10 28.20
CA ASP A 72 8.86 7.52 29.49
C ASP A 72 8.58 6.03 29.28
N GLU A 73 9.37 5.15 29.89
CA GLU A 73 9.24 3.69 29.76
C GLU A 73 7.88 3.15 30.21
N ASN A 74 7.13 3.91 31.02
CA ASN A 74 5.81 3.51 31.53
C ASN A 74 4.66 3.97 30.62
N LYS A 75 4.96 4.65 29.52
CA LYS A 75 3.95 5.18 28.59
C LYS A 75 4.23 4.71 27.17
N ASN A 76 3.15 4.43 26.46
CA ASN A 76 3.22 4.13 25.04
C ASN A 76 3.47 5.38 24.19
N TYR A 77 3.53 6.59 24.76
CA TYR A 77 3.84 7.84 24.06
C TYR A 77 4.41 8.91 25.03
N PRO A 78 5.18 9.90 24.55
CA PRO A 78 5.66 10.02 23.17
C PRO A 78 6.76 9.00 22.85
N ASN A 79 6.72 8.50 21.61
CA ASN A 79 7.61 7.44 21.12
C ASN A 79 8.00 7.67 19.66
N ALA A 80 9.06 6.99 19.22
CA ALA A 80 9.39 6.87 17.81
C ALA A 80 9.95 5.49 17.46
N TRP A 81 9.66 5.06 16.25
CA TRP A 81 10.15 3.85 15.61
C TRP A 81 10.96 4.22 14.38
N ILE A 82 12.17 3.68 14.29
CA ILE A 82 13.09 3.89 13.17
C ILE A 82 13.47 2.52 12.62
N GLU A 83 13.28 2.32 11.32
CA GLU A 83 13.64 1.10 10.58
C GLU A 83 14.71 1.42 9.54
N ILE A 84 15.87 0.76 9.64
CA ILE A 84 17.03 0.99 8.77
C ILE A 84 17.48 -0.34 8.16
N ASP A 85 17.73 -0.34 6.86
CA ASP A 85 18.29 -1.48 6.14
C ASP A 85 19.74 -1.75 6.58
N ASN A 86 20.07 -3.00 6.91
CA ASN A 86 21.42 -3.34 7.36
C ASN A 86 22.45 -3.35 6.24
N ASP A 87 22.06 -3.60 4.99
CA ASP A 87 23.01 -3.85 3.92
C ASP A 87 23.53 -2.53 3.33
N ASN A 88 22.66 -1.53 3.20
CA ASN A 88 23.01 -0.22 2.67
C ASN A 88 22.86 0.95 3.66
N GLY A 89 22.23 0.73 4.82
CA GLY A 89 22.02 1.79 5.83
C GLY A 89 20.87 2.73 5.49
N GLU A 90 20.09 2.45 4.46
CA GLU A 90 19.01 3.34 4.07
C GLU A 90 17.88 3.31 5.12
N LEU A 91 17.39 4.50 5.49
CA LEU A 91 16.14 4.62 6.23
C LEU A 91 15.00 4.05 5.36
N ILE A 92 14.27 3.09 5.92
CA ILE A 92 13.13 2.41 5.28
C ILE A 92 11.83 3.05 5.76
N ASN A 93 11.71 3.22 7.08
CA ASN A 93 10.51 3.70 7.72
C ASN A 93 10.84 4.45 9.00
N PHE A 94 10.08 5.51 9.26
CA PHE A 94 10.14 6.32 10.45
C PHE A 94 8.72 6.66 10.87
N THR A 95 8.40 6.49 12.15
CA THR A 95 7.15 6.95 12.76
C THR A 95 7.46 7.60 14.09
N HIS A 96 6.87 8.74 14.37
CA HIS A 96 7.03 9.51 15.58
C HIS A 96 5.69 10.05 16.05
N THR A 97 5.32 9.67 17.27
CA THR A 97 4.09 10.15 17.92
C THR A 97 4.47 11.09 19.06
N SER A 98 4.58 12.38 18.76
CA SER A 98 4.92 13.42 19.76
C SER A 98 3.78 13.68 20.75
N ASN A 99 2.54 13.56 20.30
CA ASN A 99 1.34 13.70 21.11
C ASN A 99 0.17 12.90 20.52
N VAL A 100 -0.81 12.64 21.37
CA VAL A 100 -2.04 11.89 21.06
C VAL A 100 -3.28 12.79 21.11
N GLU A 101 -3.09 14.12 21.17
CA GLU A 101 -4.22 15.04 21.18
C GLU A 101 -4.88 15.07 19.79
N PRO A 102 -6.22 14.97 19.70
CA PRO A 102 -6.91 15.13 18.44
C PRO A 102 -6.59 16.49 17.83
N SER A 103 -6.23 16.49 16.54
CA SER A 103 -6.01 17.72 15.80
C SER A 103 -7.06 17.86 14.70
N THR A 104 -7.82 18.96 14.77
CA THR A 104 -8.79 19.32 13.74
C THR A 104 -8.17 20.18 12.63
N THR A 105 -6.96 20.71 12.84
CA THR A 105 -6.32 21.65 11.92
C THR A 105 -5.07 21.03 11.33
N ALA A 106 -5.03 20.84 10.01
CA ALA A 106 -3.84 20.39 9.29
C ALA A 106 -2.85 21.55 9.06
N PRO A 107 -1.54 21.29 8.88
CA PRO A 107 -0.60 22.33 8.46
C PRO A 107 -0.94 22.85 7.05
N SER A 108 -0.42 24.01 6.69
CA SER A 108 -0.52 24.51 5.31
C SER A 108 0.30 23.64 4.36
N ASP A 109 -0.05 23.67 3.07
CA ASP A 109 0.69 22.91 2.03
C ASP A 109 2.13 23.41 1.93
N GLU A 110 2.36 24.71 2.13
CA GLU A 110 3.69 25.32 2.11
C GLU A 110 4.55 24.85 3.28
N LEU A 111 4.01 24.87 4.51
CA LEU A 111 4.72 24.41 5.69
C LEU A 111 5.03 22.91 5.60
N ALA A 112 4.06 22.11 5.15
CA ALA A 112 4.27 20.68 4.97
C ALA A 112 5.38 20.40 3.96
N LYS A 113 5.38 21.09 2.81
CA LYS A 113 6.42 20.94 1.78
C LYS A 113 7.80 21.35 2.28
N GLU A 114 7.88 22.46 3.02
CA GLU A 114 9.13 22.93 3.62
C GLU A 114 9.70 21.86 4.56
N LYS A 115 8.93 21.43 5.55
CA LYS A 115 9.38 20.47 6.56
C LYS A 115 9.70 19.10 5.98
N ALA A 116 8.88 18.62 5.05
CA ALA A 116 9.15 17.36 4.36
C ALA A 116 10.42 17.46 3.49
N GLY A 117 10.65 18.58 2.83
CA GLY A 117 11.87 18.81 2.05
C GLY A 117 13.13 18.88 2.92
N GLU A 118 13.05 19.55 4.08
CA GLU A 118 14.12 19.59 5.07
C GLU A 118 14.46 18.20 5.60
N PHE A 119 13.46 17.41 5.99
CA PHE A 119 13.66 16.04 6.44
C PHE A 119 14.27 15.17 5.36
N LEU A 120 13.74 15.23 4.13
CA LEU A 120 14.25 14.44 3.01
C LEU A 120 15.70 14.79 2.67
N LYS A 121 16.07 16.06 2.79
CA LYS A 121 17.45 16.50 2.58
C LYS A 121 18.39 16.06 3.71
N GLY A 122 17.91 16.02 4.95
CA GLY A 122 18.71 15.68 6.13
C GLY A 122 18.90 14.18 6.35
N ALA A 123 17.80 13.42 6.41
CA ALA A 123 17.80 11.99 6.73
C ALA A 123 17.83 11.07 5.49
N TRP A 124 17.78 11.66 4.29
CA TRP A 124 17.65 10.95 3.02
C TRP A 124 18.35 11.68 1.86
N GLU A 125 19.52 12.29 2.13
CA GLU A 125 20.24 13.14 1.17
C GLU A 125 20.45 12.46 -0.20
N ASP A 126 20.88 11.19 -0.19
CA ASP A 126 21.09 10.38 -1.40
C ASP A 126 19.82 10.12 -2.21
N LYS A 127 18.66 10.12 -1.56
CA LYS A 127 17.33 10.00 -2.21
C LYS A 127 16.82 11.37 -2.65
N PHE A 128 17.10 12.45 -1.91
CA PHE A 128 16.67 13.82 -2.20
C PHE A 128 17.04 14.29 -3.62
N GLU A 129 18.26 14.02 -4.08
CA GLU A 129 18.70 14.45 -5.42
C GLU A 129 17.97 13.73 -6.58
N LYS A 130 17.37 12.57 -6.31
CA LYS A 130 16.76 11.69 -7.32
C LYS A 130 15.24 11.88 -7.42
N VAL A 131 14.67 12.61 -6.48
CA VAL A 131 13.22 12.76 -6.36
C VAL A 131 12.74 14.13 -6.79
N LYS A 132 11.46 14.20 -7.16
CA LYS A 132 10.76 15.45 -7.42
C LYS A 132 9.51 15.49 -6.59
N PHE A 133 9.14 16.68 -6.12
CA PHE A 133 7.81 16.89 -5.56
C PHE A 133 6.74 16.37 -6.52
N TYR A 134 5.78 15.63 -5.98
CA TYR A 134 4.68 15.07 -6.74
C TYR A 134 3.34 15.67 -6.33
N VAL A 135 2.91 15.45 -5.08
CA VAL A 135 1.60 15.90 -4.59
C VAL A 135 1.61 16.12 -3.08
N VAL A 136 0.66 16.91 -2.58
CA VAL A 136 0.32 16.97 -1.15
C VAL A 136 -1.09 16.40 -0.96
N THR A 137 -1.22 15.39 -0.12
CA THR A 137 -2.51 14.78 0.24
C THR A 137 -2.87 15.10 1.69
N LYS A 138 -4.12 14.80 2.09
CA LYS A 138 -4.68 15.13 3.41
C LYS A 138 -5.06 13.84 4.15
N PRO A 139 -4.09 13.06 4.66
CA PRO A 139 -4.43 11.88 5.44
C PRO A 139 -5.08 12.30 6.77
N THR A 140 -6.10 11.55 7.18
CA THR A 140 -6.50 11.50 8.58
C THR A 140 -5.79 10.33 9.21
N VAL A 141 -4.89 10.60 10.15
CA VAL A 141 -4.16 9.57 10.89
C VAL A 141 -4.92 9.27 12.17
N THR A 142 -5.21 8.00 12.41
CA THR A 142 -5.72 7.52 13.71
C THR A 142 -4.53 7.04 14.53
N VAL A 143 -4.34 7.67 15.68
CA VAL A 143 -3.32 7.27 16.67
C VAL A 143 -4.03 6.53 17.79
N GLU A 144 -3.65 5.27 17.99
CA GLU A 144 -4.10 4.47 19.13
C GLU A 144 -3.18 4.74 20.33
N TYR A 145 -3.75 4.93 21.51
CA TYR A 145 -2.99 5.17 22.73
C TYR A 145 -3.69 4.61 23.96
N GLU A 146 -2.89 4.31 24.99
CA GLU A 146 -3.36 3.83 26.28
C GLU A 146 -3.35 4.99 27.30
N ASP A 147 -4.43 5.18 28.05
CA ASP A 147 -4.49 6.17 29.13
C ASP A 147 -3.82 5.69 30.42
N GLU A 148 -3.77 6.56 31.44
CA GLU A 148 -3.18 6.22 32.75
C GLU A 148 -3.90 5.07 33.48
N GLN A 149 -5.08 4.65 33.03
CA GLN A 149 -5.84 3.53 33.59
C GLN A 149 -5.70 2.25 32.76
N GLY A 150 -4.86 2.24 31.73
CA GLY A 150 -4.65 1.07 30.88
C GLY A 150 -5.73 0.88 29.80
N LYS A 151 -6.54 1.91 29.52
CA LYS A 151 -7.62 1.84 28.54
C LYS A 151 -7.16 2.39 27.19
N ASN A 152 -7.47 1.66 26.12
CA ASN A 152 -7.21 2.08 24.75
C ASN A 152 -8.19 3.16 24.27
N HIS A 153 -7.64 4.16 23.59
CA HIS A 153 -8.35 5.25 22.94
C HIS A 153 -7.80 5.49 21.53
N GLU A 154 -8.60 6.17 20.72
CA GLU A 154 -8.23 6.59 19.37
C GLU A 154 -8.29 8.11 19.26
N ALA A 155 -7.22 8.71 18.75
CA ALA A 155 -7.17 10.13 18.42
C ALA A 155 -7.02 10.32 16.90
N LYS A 156 -7.98 11.02 16.29
CA LYS A 156 -7.89 11.41 14.88
C LYS A 156 -7.14 12.73 14.76
N ARG A 157 -6.10 12.74 13.93
CA ARG A 157 -5.26 13.90 13.67
C ARG A 157 -5.28 14.24 12.18
N ASN A 158 -5.64 15.48 11.86
CA ASN A 158 -5.55 16.02 10.52
C ASN A 158 -4.11 16.41 10.21
N MET A 159 -3.49 15.73 9.25
CA MET A 159 -2.10 15.93 8.86
C MET A 159 -1.98 16.20 7.35
N LYS A 160 -0.76 16.46 6.89
CA LYS A 160 -0.45 16.54 5.45
C LYS A 160 0.60 15.51 5.11
N GLN A 161 0.39 14.80 4.02
CA GLN A 161 1.39 13.91 3.45
C GLN A 161 1.95 14.56 2.21
N VAL A 162 3.26 14.79 2.20
CA VAL A 162 3.99 15.27 1.04
C VAL A 162 4.60 14.07 0.36
N VAL A 163 4.29 13.91 -0.91
CA VAL A 163 4.78 12.79 -1.70
C VAL A 163 5.81 13.28 -2.70
N PHE A 164 6.95 12.61 -2.71
CA PHE A 164 8.02 12.79 -3.69
C PHE A 164 8.10 11.56 -4.57
N LYS A 165 8.25 11.77 -5.88
CA LYS A 165 8.41 10.70 -6.87
C LYS A 165 9.88 10.58 -7.22
N ASN A 166 10.45 9.39 -7.07
CA ASN A 166 11.75 9.09 -7.67
C ASN A 166 11.59 9.13 -9.20
N THR A 167 12.46 9.86 -9.89
CA THR A 167 12.35 9.99 -11.35
C THR A 167 12.96 8.82 -12.12
N ARG A 168 13.82 8.04 -11.46
CA ARG A 168 14.50 6.87 -12.03
C ARG A 168 13.86 5.56 -11.61
N GLU A 169 13.33 5.53 -10.39
CA GLU A 169 12.64 4.39 -9.80
C GLU A 169 11.16 4.70 -9.66
N ARG A 170 10.31 3.68 -9.72
CA ARG A 170 8.84 3.85 -9.56
C ARG A 170 8.42 3.83 -8.09
N LEU A 171 9.25 4.45 -7.25
CA LEU A 171 9.02 4.55 -5.81
C LEU A 171 8.55 5.95 -5.47
N PHE A 172 7.66 6.01 -4.49
CA PHE A 172 7.23 7.24 -3.87
C PHE A 172 7.73 7.28 -2.44
N TYR A 173 8.19 8.46 -2.05
CA TYR A 173 8.56 8.75 -0.67
C TYR A 173 7.48 9.64 -0.08
N ALA A 174 6.87 9.17 0.99
CA ALA A 174 5.83 9.90 1.70
C ALA A 174 6.35 10.37 3.04
N ILE A 175 6.22 11.67 3.28
CA ILE A 175 6.52 12.28 4.57
C ILE A 175 5.23 12.92 5.10
N ILE A 176 4.79 12.48 6.27
CA ILE A 176 3.61 13.01 6.96
C ILE A 176 4.07 14.07 7.96
N VAL A 177 3.51 15.26 7.82
CA VAL A 177 3.79 16.43 8.65
C VAL A 177 2.54 16.80 9.43
N ASP A 178 2.70 17.01 10.72
CA ASP A 178 1.63 17.39 11.63
C ASP A 178 1.36 18.91 11.63
N SER A 179 0.36 19.34 12.40
CA SER A 179 -0.08 20.73 12.48
C SER A 179 0.98 21.71 13.00
N ASN A 180 1.97 21.21 13.75
CA ASN A 180 3.06 22.01 14.31
C ASN A 180 4.29 22.02 13.38
N GLY A 181 4.22 21.33 12.24
CA GLY A 181 5.35 21.16 11.34
C GLY A 181 6.29 20.03 11.77
N GLU A 182 5.89 19.17 12.72
CA GLU A 182 6.68 18.03 13.15
C GLU A 182 6.51 16.86 12.16
N ILE A 183 7.59 16.11 11.94
CA ILE A 183 7.53 14.89 11.13
C ILE A 183 6.88 13.79 11.96
N TYR A 184 5.71 13.34 11.50
CA TYR A 184 4.99 12.22 12.08
C TYR A 184 5.48 10.90 11.49
N SER A 185 5.69 10.83 10.18
CA SER A 185 6.25 9.63 9.56
C SER A 185 6.97 9.91 8.26
N ALA A 186 7.88 9.02 7.89
CA ALA A 186 8.56 9.01 6.60
C ALA A 186 8.72 7.56 6.13
N SER A 187 8.22 7.24 4.93
CA SER A 187 8.25 5.86 4.41
C SER A 187 8.25 5.81 2.89
N ASP A 188 8.74 4.69 2.36
CA ASP A 188 8.54 4.30 0.97
C ASP A 188 7.12 3.73 0.80
N ILE A 189 6.35 4.25 -0.16
CA ILE A 189 4.98 3.79 -0.43
C ILE A 189 4.80 3.30 -1.87
N MET A 190 3.93 2.31 -2.06
CA MET A 190 3.58 1.77 -3.37
C MET A 190 2.25 2.31 -3.91
N ASN A 191 1.39 2.83 -3.03
CA ASN A 191 0.10 3.40 -3.36
C ASN A 191 -0.08 4.80 -2.78
N ILE A 192 -0.76 5.68 -3.53
CA ILE A 192 -1.07 7.04 -3.10
C ILE A 192 -2.58 7.25 -3.21
N GLY A 193 -3.20 7.69 -2.11
CA GLY A 193 -4.57 8.21 -2.14
C GLY A 193 -4.65 9.51 -2.92
N LEU A 194 -5.55 9.58 -3.90
CA LEU A 194 -5.74 10.73 -4.79
C LEU A 194 -7.08 11.41 -4.56
N ASN A 195 -7.15 12.71 -4.84
CA ASN A 195 -8.43 13.35 -5.10
C ASN A 195 -8.79 13.19 -6.59
N GLU A 196 -10.08 13.28 -6.92
CA GLU A 196 -10.54 13.20 -8.31
C GLU A 196 -9.84 14.24 -9.21
N SER A 197 -9.56 15.44 -8.69
CA SER A 197 -8.84 16.49 -9.44
C SER A 197 -7.41 16.14 -9.81
N ASP A 198 -6.80 15.19 -9.10
CA ASP A 198 -5.41 14.77 -9.27
C ASP A 198 -5.29 13.59 -10.25
N VAL A 199 -6.41 13.03 -10.69
CA VAL A 199 -6.48 11.93 -11.65
C VAL A 199 -6.25 12.43 -13.09
N ASN A 200 -5.51 11.65 -13.89
CA ASN A 200 -5.29 11.97 -15.30
C ASN A 200 -6.62 12.19 -16.04
N PRO A 201 -6.79 13.28 -16.82
CA PRO A 201 -8.03 13.54 -17.57
C PRO A 201 -8.48 12.39 -18.48
N THR A 202 -7.54 11.62 -19.02
CA THR A 202 -7.85 10.43 -19.85
C THR A 202 -8.51 9.34 -19.02
N VAL A 203 -8.03 9.11 -17.79
CA VAL A 203 -8.66 8.19 -16.83
C VAL A 203 -10.03 8.71 -16.42
N GLN A 204 -10.17 10.01 -16.09
CA GLN A 204 -11.46 10.60 -15.74
C GLN A 204 -12.51 10.40 -16.85
N GLN A 205 -12.11 10.51 -18.12
CA GLN A 205 -13.00 10.21 -19.26
C GLN A 205 -13.39 8.73 -19.30
N GLY A 206 -12.44 7.82 -19.10
CA GLY A 206 -12.69 6.38 -19.01
C GLY A 206 -13.67 6.02 -17.89
N VAL A 207 -13.48 6.61 -16.71
CA VAL A 207 -14.36 6.45 -15.55
C VAL A 207 -15.77 6.94 -15.87
N LYS A 208 -15.90 8.16 -16.42
CA LYS A 208 -17.20 8.71 -16.82
C LYS A 208 -17.93 7.77 -17.79
N LYS A 209 -17.22 7.22 -18.77
CA LYS A 209 -17.75 6.26 -19.74
C LYS A 209 -18.24 4.99 -19.06
N LEU A 210 -17.45 4.43 -18.14
CA LEU A 210 -17.84 3.26 -17.35
C LEU A 210 -19.11 3.53 -16.53
N LEU A 211 -19.21 4.68 -15.87
CA LEU A 211 -20.39 5.07 -15.11
C LEU A 211 -21.63 5.32 -15.99
N GLU A 212 -21.46 5.63 -17.27
CA GLU A 212 -22.55 5.72 -18.24
C GLU A 212 -23.01 4.33 -18.72
N VAL A 213 -22.07 3.44 -18.99
CA VAL A 213 -22.33 2.07 -19.47
C VAL A 213 -22.86 1.15 -18.35
N VAL A 214 -22.42 1.37 -17.12
CA VAL A 214 -22.85 0.64 -15.92
C VAL A 214 -23.38 1.64 -14.88
N PRO A 215 -24.62 2.17 -15.07
CA PRO A 215 -25.15 3.27 -14.28
C PRO A 215 -25.15 3.05 -12.77
N ARG A 216 -25.27 1.80 -12.33
CA ARG A 216 -25.31 1.43 -10.92
C ARG A 216 -24.06 1.83 -10.15
N LEU A 217 -22.91 1.90 -10.82
CA LEU A 217 -21.66 2.36 -10.21
C LEU A 217 -21.74 3.82 -9.72
N LYS A 218 -22.71 4.63 -10.20
CA LYS A 218 -22.89 6.03 -9.77
C LYS A 218 -23.41 6.18 -8.34
N GLU A 219 -23.97 5.12 -7.76
CA GLU A 219 -24.62 5.18 -6.45
C GLU A 219 -23.61 5.15 -5.28
N GLU A 220 -22.34 4.87 -5.57
CA GLU A 220 -21.32 4.65 -4.56
C GLU A 220 -20.34 5.83 -4.43
N LYS A 221 -19.68 5.88 -3.28
CA LYS A 221 -18.52 6.74 -3.05
C LYS A 221 -17.27 5.90 -3.18
N TYR A 222 -16.28 6.43 -3.88
CA TYR A 222 -15.02 5.73 -4.15
C TYR A 222 -13.86 6.47 -3.50
N GLU A 223 -12.98 5.70 -2.89
CA GLU A 223 -11.61 6.08 -2.61
C GLU A 223 -10.78 5.83 -3.87
N ILE A 224 -9.90 6.77 -4.20
CA ILE A 224 -9.08 6.73 -5.40
C ILE A 224 -7.65 6.50 -4.99
N GLU A 225 -7.02 5.49 -5.57
CA GLU A 225 -5.64 5.13 -5.29
C GLU A 225 -4.87 4.96 -6.59
N ARG A 226 -3.64 5.47 -6.61
CA ARG A 226 -2.68 5.15 -7.66
C ARG A 226 -1.78 4.02 -7.19
N TYR A 227 -1.62 2.99 -8.01
CA TYR A 227 -0.68 1.89 -7.82
C TYR A 227 0.42 1.96 -8.88
N ASP A 228 1.68 2.14 -8.48
CA ASP A 228 2.83 1.99 -9.38
C ASP A 228 3.46 0.61 -9.11
N ARG A 229 3.16 -0.39 -9.96
CA ARG A 229 3.71 -1.74 -9.78
C ARG A 229 5.18 -1.76 -10.18
N THR A 230 6.01 -2.23 -9.25
CA THR A 230 7.49 -2.22 -9.35
C THR A 230 8.10 -3.54 -9.84
N LYS A 231 7.34 -4.63 -9.92
CA LYS A 231 7.88 -5.95 -10.30
C LYS A 231 8.02 -6.12 -11.82
N SER A 232 9.25 -6.46 -12.23
CA SER A 232 9.76 -6.88 -13.54
C SER A 232 9.31 -6.07 -14.77
N LYS A 233 10.23 -5.27 -15.32
CA LYS A 233 10.04 -4.60 -16.64
C LYS A 233 10.01 -5.59 -17.81
N ASP A 234 10.43 -6.82 -17.60
CA ASP A 234 10.71 -7.77 -18.68
C ASP A 234 9.53 -8.67 -18.99
N ASP A 235 8.55 -8.79 -18.08
CA ASP A 235 7.36 -9.59 -18.32
C ASP A 235 6.22 -8.69 -18.89
N PRO A 236 5.73 -8.98 -20.12
CA PRO A 236 4.67 -8.23 -20.79
C PRO A 236 3.37 -8.14 -20.01
N LYS A 237 3.08 -9.09 -19.10
CA LYS A 237 1.90 -9.03 -18.21
C LYS A 237 1.90 -7.80 -17.34
N TRP A 238 3.07 -7.36 -16.90
CA TRP A 238 3.20 -6.18 -16.07
C TRP A 238 3.07 -4.89 -16.86
N ARG A 239 3.16 -4.91 -18.20
CA ARG A 239 3.05 -3.70 -19.05
C ARG A 239 1.67 -3.03 -18.96
N LEU A 240 0.60 -3.82 -18.92
CA LEU A 240 -0.76 -3.31 -18.75
C LEU A 240 -1.11 -2.87 -17.31
N GLN A 241 -0.26 -3.20 -16.34
CA GLN A 241 -0.52 -2.97 -14.91
C GLN A 241 0.53 -2.03 -14.29
N ARG A 242 1.28 -1.30 -15.13
CA ARG A 242 2.46 -0.52 -14.71
C ARG A 242 2.11 0.62 -13.78
N ASP A 243 1.05 1.35 -14.13
CA ASP A 243 0.55 2.50 -13.42
C ASP A 243 -0.98 2.41 -13.47
N GLU A 244 -1.62 2.04 -12.37
CA GLU A 244 -3.06 1.82 -12.30
C GLU A 244 -3.72 2.88 -11.41
N ILE A 245 -4.84 3.44 -11.84
CA ILE A 245 -5.74 4.20 -10.96
C ILE A 245 -6.88 3.27 -10.58
N ARG A 246 -6.96 2.95 -9.29
CA ARG A 246 -8.01 2.15 -8.69
C ARG A 246 -9.03 3.06 -8.02
N TYR A 247 -10.29 2.74 -8.22
CA TYR A 247 -11.43 3.26 -7.49
C TYR A 247 -12.02 2.11 -6.68
N GLN A 248 -12.16 2.30 -5.38
CA GLN A 248 -12.65 1.28 -4.47
C GLN A 248 -13.76 1.86 -3.58
N SER A 249 -14.87 1.15 -3.48
CA SER A 249 -15.96 1.53 -2.60
C SER A 249 -15.99 0.69 -1.31
N PRO A 250 -16.66 1.18 -0.26
CA PRO A 250 -16.90 0.39 0.96
C PRO A 250 -17.69 -0.90 0.72
N ASN A 251 -18.50 -0.93 -0.36
CA ASN A 251 -19.29 -2.10 -0.75
C ASN A 251 -18.49 -3.09 -1.60
N ARG A 252 -17.16 -2.95 -1.64
CA ARG A 252 -16.23 -3.82 -2.38
C ARG A 252 -16.38 -3.80 -3.90
N THR A 253 -17.12 -2.82 -4.44
CA THR A 253 -17.01 -2.50 -5.86
C THR A 253 -15.64 -1.90 -6.11
N THR A 254 -14.93 -2.46 -7.09
CA THR A 254 -13.62 -1.96 -7.48
C THR A 254 -13.58 -1.82 -8.99
N PHE A 255 -13.01 -0.72 -9.48
CA PHE A 255 -12.60 -0.61 -10.88
C PHE A 255 -11.23 0.02 -11.00
N THR A 256 -10.52 -0.30 -12.07
CA THR A 256 -9.13 0.06 -12.27
C THR A 256 -8.91 0.41 -13.73
N PHE A 257 -8.17 1.49 -13.94
CA PHE A 257 -7.80 2.01 -15.24
C PHE A 257 -6.30 2.09 -15.36
N ASP A 258 -5.78 1.83 -16.55
CA ASP A 258 -4.41 2.19 -16.90
C ASP A 258 -4.26 3.71 -16.84
N ASN A 259 -3.30 4.20 -16.06
CA ASN A 259 -3.14 5.62 -15.77
C ASN A 259 -2.63 6.44 -16.97
N ILE A 260 -2.06 5.78 -17.99
CA ILE A 260 -1.50 6.44 -19.17
C ILE A 260 -2.53 6.48 -20.28
N ALA A 261 -3.05 5.33 -20.67
CA ALA A 261 -4.01 5.16 -21.76
C ALA A 261 -5.45 5.48 -21.34
N GLY A 262 -5.76 5.46 -20.04
CA GLY A 262 -7.12 5.61 -19.53
C GLY A 262 -8.04 4.45 -19.91
N GLU A 263 -7.47 3.29 -20.23
CA GLU A 263 -8.23 2.09 -20.58
C GLU A 263 -8.65 1.32 -19.34
N LEU A 264 -9.88 0.81 -19.34
CA LEU A 264 -10.37 -0.06 -18.28
C LEU A 264 -9.55 -1.36 -18.26
N THR A 265 -8.92 -1.67 -17.13
CA THR A 265 -8.18 -2.91 -16.93
C THR A 265 -8.93 -3.89 -16.05
N HIS A 266 -9.73 -3.40 -15.10
CA HIS A 266 -10.51 -4.25 -14.23
C HIS A 266 -11.76 -3.54 -13.75
N PHE A 267 -12.87 -4.25 -13.61
CA PHE A 267 -13.89 -3.91 -12.64
C PHE A 267 -14.61 -5.13 -12.12
N TYR A 268 -15.19 -4.98 -10.94
CA TYR A 268 -16.01 -6.00 -10.33
C TYR A 268 -16.99 -5.37 -9.35
N ILE A 269 -18.23 -5.84 -9.36
CA ILE A 269 -19.27 -5.50 -8.40
C ILE A 269 -19.46 -6.72 -7.48
N GLU A 270 -18.97 -6.63 -6.24
CA GLU A 270 -19.10 -7.72 -5.28
C GLU A 270 -20.44 -7.62 -4.54
N GLU A 271 -21.44 -8.33 -5.06
CA GLU A 271 -22.74 -8.42 -4.42
C GLU A 271 -23.34 -9.82 -4.51
N LYS A 272 -24.07 -10.21 -3.48
CA LYS A 272 -24.82 -11.46 -3.49
C LYS A 272 -26.08 -11.28 -4.31
N ARG A 273 -26.20 -12.05 -5.40
CA ARG A 273 -27.36 -11.99 -6.30
C ARG A 273 -28.32 -13.14 -6.04
N GLU A 274 -29.60 -12.86 -6.22
CA GLU A 274 -30.64 -13.89 -6.16
C GLU A 274 -30.56 -14.80 -7.40
N LYS A 275 -30.79 -16.10 -7.19
CA LYS A 275 -30.87 -17.05 -8.30
C LYS A 275 -32.11 -16.76 -9.13
N VAL A 276 -31.93 -16.72 -10.44
CA VAL A 276 -33.02 -16.48 -11.39
C VAL A 276 -33.55 -17.82 -11.89
N LEU A 277 -34.88 -17.96 -11.95
CA LEU A 277 -35.51 -19.18 -12.49
C LEU A 277 -35.21 -19.38 -13.99
N ASN A 278 -35.04 -18.28 -14.73
CA ASN A 278 -34.82 -18.27 -16.17
C ASN A 278 -33.60 -17.38 -16.49
N PRO A 279 -32.37 -17.91 -16.35
CA PRO A 279 -31.17 -17.13 -16.66
C PRO A 279 -31.09 -16.84 -18.15
N ILE A 280 -30.42 -15.74 -18.52
CA ILE A 280 -30.15 -15.43 -19.92
C ILE A 280 -29.32 -16.53 -20.60
N THR A 281 -29.44 -16.60 -21.93
CA THR A 281 -28.65 -17.54 -22.73
C THR A 281 -27.22 -17.04 -22.91
N LYS A 282 -26.29 -17.97 -23.17
CA LYS A 282 -24.89 -17.67 -23.51
C LYS A 282 -24.77 -16.68 -24.68
N GLU A 283 -25.65 -16.78 -25.69
CA GLU A 283 -25.63 -15.85 -26.82
C GLU A 283 -26.12 -14.45 -26.47
N VAL A 284 -27.11 -14.32 -25.59
CA VAL A 284 -27.51 -13.01 -25.08
C VAL A 284 -26.36 -12.39 -24.29
N ALA A 285 -25.66 -13.16 -23.45
CA ALA A 285 -24.49 -12.68 -22.73
C ALA A 285 -23.38 -12.21 -23.67
N LYS A 286 -23.08 -12.99 -24.72
CA LYS A 286 -22.11 -12.64 -25.77
C LYS A 286 -22.45 -11.31 -26.45
N VAL A 287 -23.70 -11.11 -26.84
CA VAL A 287 -24.15 -9.85 -27.48
C VAL A 287 -23.98 -8.67 -26.54
N LYS A 288 -24.36 -8.82 -25.26
CA LYS A 288 -24.21 -7.76 -24.26
C LYS A 288 -22.74 -7.43 -23.97
N ALA A 289 -21.88 -8.44 -23.87
CA ALA A 289 -20.45 -8.25 -23.69
C ALA A 289 -19.81 -7.54 -24.90
N ALA A 290 -20.22 -7.88 -26.13
CA ALA A 290 -19.75 -7.19 -27.34
C ALA A 290 -20.20 -5.71 -27.35
N GLN A 291 -21.44 -5.41 -26.96
CA GLN A 291 -21.92 -4.04 -26.81
C GLN A 291 -21.12 -3.26 -25.76
N PHE A 292 -20.79 -3.90 -24.64
CA PHE A 292 -19.92 -3.30 -23.62
C PHE A 292 -18.54 -2.95 -24.18
N ILE A 293 -17.90 -3.84 -24.94
CA ILE A 293 -16.61 -3.56 -25.61
C ILE A 293 -16.73 -2.37 -26.56
N GLN A 294 -17.76 -2.33 -27.42
CA GLN A 294 -18.00 -1.22 -28.35
C GLN A 294 -18.19 0.11 -27.63
N GLN A 295 -18.88 0.08 -26.49
CA GLN A 295 -19.11 1.26 -25.69
C GLN A 295 -17.90 1.66 -24.85
N MET A 296 -17.03 0.74 -24.42
CA MET A 296 -15.91 1.06 -23.53
C MET A 296 -14.60 1.31 -24.27
N MET A 297 -14.25 0.49 -25.25
CA MET A 297 -12.95 0.49 -25.90
C MET A 297 -12.92 1.43 -27.11
N LYS A 298 -11.84 2.20 -27.26
CA LYS A 298 -11.67 3.12 -28.39
C LYS A 298 -11.51 2.36 -29.71
N ASP A 299 -10.71 1.29 -29.70
CA ASP A 299 -10.40 0.47 -30.87
C ASP A 299 -11.14 -0.87 -30.79
N SER A 300 -12.45 -0.80 -30.54
CA SER A 300 -13.30 -1.99 -30.31
C SER A 300 -13.31 -2.99 -31.47
N GLU A 301 -13.06 -2.54 -32.70
CA GLU A 301 -12.96 -3.40 -33.90
C GLU A 301 -11.78 -4.38 -33.84
N GLY A 302 -10.75 -4.10 -33.04
CA GLY A 302 -9.60 -4.99 -32.85
C GLY A 302 -9.86 -6.16 -31.90
N TYR A 303 -10.96 -6.11 -31.13
CA TYR A 303 -11.29 -7.12 -30.13
C TYR A 303 -12.10 -8.26 -30.74
N ASN A 304 -11.46 -9.40 -30.92
CA ASN A 304 -12.07 -10.60 -31.49
C ASN A 304 -12.62 -11.50 -30.39
N PHE A 305 -13.82 -12.05 -30.58
CA PHE A 305 -14.38 -13.05 -29.67
C PHE A 305 -13.51 -14.31 -29.67
N VAL A 306 -13.18 -14.82 -28.48
CA VAL A 306 -12.32 -16.02 -28.31
C VAL A 306 -12.93 -17.13 -27.48
N GLY A 307 -14.07 -16.91 -26.83
CA GLY A 307 -14.74 -17.94 -26.04
C GLY A 307 -15.72 -17.40 -25.01
N LEU A 308 -16.50 -18.30 -24.43
CA LEU A 308 -17.35 -18.00 -23.28
C LEU A 308 -17.55 -19.25 -22.43
N ALA A 309 -17.80 -19.07 -21.13
CA ALA A 309 -18.20 -20.13 -20.22
C ALA A 309 -19.19 -19.65 -19.17
N ARG A 310 -19.91 -20.57 -18.56
CA ARG A 310 -20.56 -20.30 -17.28
C ARG A 310 -19.60 -20.56 -16.13
N SER A 311 -19.61 -19.67 -15.16
CA SER A 311 -18.86 -19.80 -13.90
C SER A 311 -19.82 -19.59 -12.74
N SER A 312 -19.86 -20.56 -11.83
CA SER A 312 -20.56 -20.41 -10.56
C SER A 312 -19.62 -19.80 -9.52
N SER A 313 -20.07 -18.76 -8.84
CA SER A 313 -19.33 -18.11 -7.75
C SER A 313 -20.20 -17.99 -6.50
N HIS A 314 -19.57 -17.64 -5.37
CA HIS A 314 -20.29 -17.32 -4.14
C HIS A 314 -21.29 -16.16 -4.30
N ASN A 315 -21.10 -15.32 -5.33
CA ASN A 315 -21.89 -14.13 -5.61
C ASN A 315 -23.00 -14.36 -6.65
N GLY A 316 -23.10 -15.57 -7.21
CA GLY A 316 -24.06 -15.93 -8.25
C GLY A 316 -23.40 -16.63 -9.44
N ASP A 317 -24.25 -17.09 -10.35
CA ASP A 317 -23.84 -17.67 -11.62
C ASP A 317 -23.66 -16.55 -12.65
N ASP A 318 -22.50 -16.55 -13.33
CA ASP A 318 -22.13 -15.57 -14.33
C ASP A 318 -21.75 -16.28 -15.64
N THR A 319 -22.04 -15.64 -16.77
CA THR A 319 -21.44 -16.01 -18.06
C THR A 319 -20.23 -15.11 -18.30
N THR A 320 -19.04 -15.70 -18.34
CA THR A 320 -17.81 -15.02 -18.72
C THR A 320 -17.66 -15.07 -20.23
N VAL A 321 -17.46 -13.92 -20.87
CA VAL A 321 -17.26 -13.78 -22.32
C VAL A 321 -15.89 -13.17 -22.58
N GLY A 322 -15.07 -13.84 -23.38
CA GLY A 322 -13.71 -13.42 -23.69
C GLY A 322 -13.55 -12.78 -25.05
N PHE A 323 -12.77 -11.71 -25.08
CA PHE A 323 -12.28 -11.06 -26.30
C PHE A 323 -10.75 -10.98 -26.26
N ALA A 324 -10.09 -10.97 -27.42
CA ALA A 324 -8.65 -10.79 -27.53
C ALA A 324 -8.29 -9.76 -28.60
N VAL A 325 -7.24 -8.98 -28.33
CA VAL A 325 -6.64 -8.05 -29.28
C VAL A 325 -5.10 -8.21 -29.25
N PRO A 326 -4.41 -8.25 -30.40
CA PRO A 326 -2.95 -8.29 -30.43
C PRO A 326 -2.32 -7.11 -29.70
N LEU A 327 -1.23 -7.33 -28.96
CA LEU A 327 -0.44 -6.23 -28.44
C LEU A 327 0.43 -5.66 -29.56
N VAL A 328 0.23 -4.39 -29.90
CA VAL A 328 0.95 -3.69 -30.99
C VAL A 328 2.47 -3.70 -30.77
N GLU A 329 2.90 -3.70 -29.52
CA GLU A 329 4.31 -3.66 -29.13
C GLU A 329 5.01 -5.04 -29.19
N ASP A 330 4.24 -6.13 -29.13
CA ASP A 330 4.78 -7.49 -29.09
C ASP A 330 3.77 -8.51 -29.62
N SER A 331 3.97 -8.95 -30.86
CA SER A 331 3.09 -9.89 -31.56
C SER A 331 3.04 -11.28 -30.92
N GLN A 332 3.94 -11.60 -29.99
CA GLN A 332 3.90 -12.86 -29.25
C GLN A 332 2.85 -12.85 -28.14
N TYR A 333 2.25 -11.69 -27.85
CA TYR A 333 1.29 -11.54 -26.78
C TYR A 333 -0.02 -10.91 -27.26
N VAL A 334 -1.08 -11.26 -26.56
CA VAL A 334 -2.43 -10.76 -26.78
C VAL A 334 -2.99 -10.22 -25.46
N LYS A 335 -3.73 -9.12 -25.55
CA LYS A 335 -4.53 -8.61 -24.44
C LYS A 335 -5.88 -9.32 -24.48
N HIS A 336 -6.14 -10.13 -23.48
CA HIS A 336 -7.44 -10.74 -23.25
C HIS A 336 -8.30 -9.83 -22.38
N PHE A 337 -9.56 -9.70 -22.75
CA PHE A 337 -10.55 -8.95 -22.01
C PHE A 337 -11.77 -9.84 -21.73
N GLN A 338 -11.93 -10.17 -20.46
CA GLN A 338 -13.01 -11.00 -19.94
C GLN A 338 -14.13 -10.07 -19.47
N ILE A 339 -15.37 -10.35 -19.88
CA ILE A 339 -16.57 -9.63 -19.43
C ILE A 339 -17.44 -10.62 -18.67
N TYR A 340 -17.88 -10.24 -17.47
CA TYR A 340 -18.78 -11.05 -16.65
C TYR A 340 -20.20 -10.52 -16.77
N VAL A 341 -21.11 -11.36 -17.25
CA VAL A 341 -22.53 -11.04 -17.45
C VAL A 341 -23.35 -11.93 -16.53
N ASP A 342 -24.15 -11.34 -15.66
CA ASP A 342 -24.99 -12.09 -14.72
C ASP A 342 -26.20 -12.75 -15.41
N ASP A 343 -26.91 -13.60 -14.67
CA ASP A 343 -28.11 -14.29 -15.16
C ASP A 343 -29.28 -13.37 -15.56
N HIS A 344 -29.27 -12.10 -15.14
CA HIS A 344 -30.23 -11.07 -15.55
C HIS A 344 -29.76 -10.31 -16.80
N GLY A 345 -28.52 -10.55 -17.25
CA GLY A 345 -27.89 -9.85 -18.35
C GLY A 345 -27.29 -8.51 -17.97
N ASN A 346 -26.95 -8.25 -16.71
CA ASN A 346 -26.18 -7.08 -16.32
C ASN A 346 -24.68 -7.35 -16.46
N ILE A 347 -23.91 -6.33 -16.84
CA ILE A 347 -22.45 -6.43 -16.76
C ILE A 347 -22.04 -6.19 -15.31
N VAL A 348 -21.38 -7.17 -14.70
CA VAL A 348 -21.01 -7.16 -13.28
C VAL A 348 -19.50 -7.13 -13.06
N GLY A 349 -18.72 -7.32 -14.13
CA GLY A 349 -17.29 -7.17 -14.08
C GLY A 349 -16.64 -7.17 -15.46
N ALA A 350 -15.37 -6.78 -15.47
CA ALA A 350 -14.46 -7.05 -16.57
C ALA A 350 -13.02 -7.19 -16.07
N LYS A 351 -12.18 -7.87 -16.84
CA LYS A 351 -10.77 -8.07 -16.50
C LYS A 351 -9.91 -8.15 -17.76
N ALA A 352 -8.90 -7.29 -17.83
CA ALA A 352 -7.82 -7.36 -18.79
C ALA A 352 -6.69 -8.23 -18.24
N THR A 353 -6.14 -9.09 -19.10
CA THR A 353 -4.92 -9.87 -18.85
C THR A 353 -4.07 -9.88 -20.11
N VAL A 354 -2.77 -10.08 -19.97
CA VAL A 354 -1.88 -10.36 -21.12
C VAL A 354 -1.49 -11.81 -21.05
N GLU A 355 -1.60 -12.52 -22.17
CA GLU A 355 -1.14 -13.89 -22.30
C GLU A 355 -0.35 -14.04 -23.61
N GLU A 356 0.44 -15.10 -23.71
CA GLU A 356 1.08 -15.46 -24.98
C GLU A 356 0.01 -15.77 -26.02
N SER A 357 0.26 -15.43 -27.28
CA SER A 357 -0.69 -15.64 -28.38
C SER A 357 -1.00 -17.11 -28.67
N THR A 358 -0.18 -18.02 -28.14
CA THR A 358 -0.38 -19.47 -28.19
C THR A 358 -1.30 -20.01 -27.09
N PHE A 359 -1.76 -19.17 -26.16
CA PHE A 359 -2.65 -19.59 -25.08
C PHE A 359 -4.02 -20.00 -25.64
N ASP A 360 -4.40 -21.27 -25.46
CA ASP A 360 -5.69 -21.78 -25.90
C ASP A 360 -6.78 -21.40 -24.88
N PHE A 361 -7.54 -20.40 -25.27
CA PHE A 361 -8.59 -19.83 -24.45
C PHE A 361 -9.84 -20.71 -24.44
N GLU A 362 -10.18 -21.40 -25.54
CA GLU A 362 -11.33 -22.31 -25.53
C GLU A 362 -11.07 -23.44 -24.54
N ASP A 363 -9.86 -24.00 -24.52
CA ASP A 363 -9.44 -25.01 -23.54
C ASP A 363 -9.49 -24.49 -22.10
N TYR A 364 -8.96 -23.28 -21.83
CA TYR A 364 -9.01 -22.68 -20.48
C TYR A 364 -10.45 -22.54 -19.96
N TYR A 365 -11.38 -22.14 -20.83
CA TYR A 365 -12.77 -21.98 -20.45
C TYR A 365 -13.54 -23.30 -20.41
N HIS A 366 -13.18 -24.28 -21.23
CA HIS A 366 -13.72 -25.63 -21.15
C HIS A 366 -13.40 -26.29 -19.80
N VAL A 367 -12.18 -26.11 -19.27
CA VAL A 367 -11.81 -26.60 -17.94
C VAL A 367 -12.69 -25.97 -16.86
N LEU A 368 -12.93 -24.65 -16.92
CA LEU A 368 -13.80 -23.95 -15.97
C LEU A 368 -15.26 -24.42 -15.99
N GLU A 369 -15.78 -24.87 -17.15
CA GLU A 369 -17.13 -25.46 -17.22
C GLU A 369 -17.21 -26.87 -16.61
N THR A 370 -16.10 -27.59 -16.54
CA THR A 370 -16.06 -28.97 -16.04
C THR A 370 -15.72 -29.10 -14.56
N GLU A 371 -15.11 -28.07 -13.96
CA GLU A 371 -14.65 -28.07 -12.55
C GLU A 371 -15.57 -27.30 -11.58
N GLY A 372 -16.57 -26.56 -12.08
CA GLY A 372 -17.61 -25.91 -11.27
C GLY A 372 -18.88 -26.75 -11.15
#